data_AF-A0A6M0G908-F1
#
_entry.id   AF-A0A6M0G908-F1
#
_cell.length_a   1.000
_cell.length_b   1.000
_cell.length_c   1.000
_cell.angle_alpha   90.00
_cell.angle_beta   90.00
_cell.angle_gamma   90.00
#
_symmetry.space_group_name_H-M   'P 1'
#
loop_
_entity.id
_entity.type
_entity.pdbx_description
1 polymer ?
#
loop_
_entity_poly.entity_id
_entity_poly.type
_entity_poly.pdbx_seq_one_letter_code
_entity_poly.pdbx_strand_id
1 'polypeptide(L)'
;MAICSFSVGLIKQIRPQRQVNRFIVCSALILAILLIDDIFRISLIANSFFGIPKLLMAILYGTAIIAYGLFFRRKIASTPYWLLLVAFGLFVISTLVDCLSLPGMGTPAMLEDGTKLLALVNLAYYFWYVCRHEVLLAKR
;
A
#
# COMPACT_ATOMS: atom_id res chain seq x y z
N MET A 1 3.51 -7.18 -3.93
CA MET A 1 2.94 -8.54 -4.04
C MET A 1 3.99 -9.64 -4.10
N ALA A 2 4.87 -9.67 -5.11
CA ALA A 2 5.85 -10.75 -5.29
C ALA A 2 6.68 -11.04 -4.04
N ILE A 3 7.17 -10.00 -3.37
CA ILE A 3 7.99 -10.10 -2.16
C ILE A 3 7.23 -10.75 -1.00
N CYS A 4 5.98 -10.35 -0.77
CA CYS A 4 5.16 -10.88 0.32
C CYS A 4 4.73 -12.32 0.04
N SER A 5 4.28 -12.63 -1.18
CA SER A 5 3.89 -13.99 -1.58
C SER A 5 5.08 -14.96 -1.52
N PHE A 6 6.26 -14.52 -1.98
CA PHE A 6 7.50 -15.28 -1.87
C PHE A 6 7.89 -15.54 -0.41
N SER A 7 7.78 -14.52 0.45
CA SER A 7 8.09 -14.65 1.88
C SER A 7 7.13 -15.61 2.60
N VAL A 8 5.83 -15.63 2.23
CA VAL A 8 4.87 -16.62 2.75
C VAL A 8 5.25 -18.04 2.32
N GLY A 9 5.60 -18.24 1.05
CA GLY A 9 6.08 -19.53 0.56
C GLY A 9 7.32 -20.03 1.31
N LEU A 10 8.29 -19.12 1.52
CA LEU A 10 9.53 -19.42 2.23
C LEU A 10 9.29 -19.76 3.71
N ILE A 11 8.42 -19.01 4.42
CA ILE A 11 8.07 -19.30 5.82
C ILE A 11 7.40 -20.67 5.95
N LYS A 12 6.49 -20.99 5.03
CA LYS A 12 5.77 -22.27 5.02
C LYS A 12 6.71 -23.46 4.77
N GLN A 13 7.79 -23.23 4.01
CA GLN A 13 8.85 -24.22 3.78
C GLN A 13 9.80 -24.38 4.99
N ILE A 14 10.12 -23.30 5.70
CA ILE A 14 11.04 -23.34 6.86
C ILE A 14 10.35 -23.85 8.13
N ARG A 15 9.10 -23.46 8.41
CA ARG A 15 8.32 -23.95 9.56
C ARG A 15 6.83 -24.16 9.22
N PRO A 16 6.42 -25.35 8.77
CA PRO A 16 5.04 -25.63 8.34
C PRO A 16 3.99 -25.55 9.46
N GLN A 17 4.38 -25.70 10.74
CA GLN A 17 3.48 -25.57 11.90
C GLN A 17 3.29 -24.14 12.42
N ARG A 18 4.10 -23.17 11.97
CA ARG A 18 3.99 -21.79 12.44
C ARG A 18 2.85 -21.12 11.68
N GLN A 19 1.84 -20.62 12.39
CA GLN A 19 0.73 -19.91 11.76
C GLN A 19 1.29 -18.78 10.90
N VAL A 20 0.97 -18.82 9.60
CA VAL A 20 1.33 -17.75 8.66
C VAL A 20 0.76 -16.46 9.24
N ASN A 21 1.63 -15.47 9.46
CA ASN A 21 1.25 -14.22 10.08
C ASN A 21 0.18 -13.56 9.18
N ARG A 22 -1.06 -13.45 9.66
CA ARG A 22 -2.17 -12.81 8.93
C ARG A 22 -1.78 -11.41 8.43
N PHE A 23 -0.88 -10.76 9.16
CA PHE A 23 -0.23 -9.52 8.77
C PHE A 23 0.39 -9.57 7.36
N ILE A 24 1.20 -10.57 7.03
CA ILE A 24 1.91 -10.66 5.75
C ILE A 24 0.93 -10.90 4.59
N VAL A 25 -0.08 -11.74 4.81
CA VAL A 25 -1.12 -12.01 3.80
C VAL A 25 -1.98 -10.77 3.56
N CYS A 26 -2.47 -10.10 4.61
CA CYS A 26 -3.22 -8.85 4.45
C CYS A 26 -2.36 -7.74 3.83
N SER A 27 -1.07 -7.65 4.17
CA SER A 27 -0.12 -6.71 3.56
C SER A 27 0.00 -6.93 2.05
N ALA A 28 0.15 -8.20 1.64
CA ALA A 28 0.22 -8.58 0.24
C ALA A 28 -1.07 -8.20 -0.49
N LEU A 29 -2.22 -8.45 0.14
CA LEU A 29 -3.55 -8.20 -0.41
C LEU A 29 -3.82 -6.70 -0.59
N ILE A 30 -3.41 -5.86 0.36
CA ILE A 30 -3.52 -4.39 0.23
C ILE A 30 -2.66 -3.85 -0.91
N LEU A 31 -1.39 -4.31 -1.00
CA LEU A 31 -0.54 -3.97 -2.13
C LEU A 31 -1.13 -4.45 -3.47
N ALA A 32 -1.83 -5.58 -3.49
CA ALA A 32 -2.56 -6.07 -4.67
C ALA A 32 -3.63 -5.08 -5.11
N ILE A 33 -4.48 -4.70 -4.15
CA ILE A 33 -5.65 -3.87 -4.40
C ILE A 33 -5.20 -2.50 -4.88
N LEU A 34 -4.18 -1.91 -4.24
CA LEU A 34 -3.62 -0.62 -4.66
C LEU A 34 -3.05 -0.68 -6.09
N LEU A 35 -2.32 -1.75 -6.43
CA LEU A 35 -1.71 -1.89 -7.75
C LEU A 35 -2.75 -2.17 -8.84
N ILE A 36 -3.78 -2.95 -8.52
CA ILE A 36 -4.91 -3.24 -9.42
C ILE A 36 -5.73 -1.97 -9.65
N ASP A 37 -6.03 -1.19 -8.60
CA ASP A 37 -6.73 0.10 -8.76
C ASP A 37 -5.92 1.06 -9.64
N ASP A 38 -4.61 1.12 -9.48
CA ASP A 38 -3.72 1.97 -10.27
C ASP A 38 -3.66 1.54 -11.75
N ILE A 39 -3.50 0.24 -12.04
CA ILE A 39 -3.43 -0.29 -13.41
C ILE A 39 -4.77 -0.15 -14.15
N PHE A 40 -5.86 -0.57 -13.50
CA PHE A 40 -7.18 -0.58 -14.13
C PHE A 40 -7.89 0.77 -14.02
N ARG A 41 -7.31 1.73 -13.30
CA ARG A 41 -7.91 3.03 -13.00
C ARG A 41 -9.37 2.86 -12.57
N ILE A 42 -9.64 1.94 -11.64
CA ILE A 42 -11.02 1.57 -11.25
C ILE A 42 -11.76 2.80 -10.73
N SER A 43 -11.05 3.67 -10.01
CA SER A 43 -11.53 5.00 -9.61
C SER A 43 -12.04 5.87 -10.77
N LEU A 44 -11.40 5.81 -11.95
CA LEU A 44 -11.79 6.55 -13.16
C LEU A 44 -13.00 5.89 -13.84
N ILE A 45 -13.02 4.56 -13.91
CA ILE A 45 -14.15 3.78 -14.46
C ILE A 45 -15.40 4.01 -13.60
N ALA A 46 -15.28 3.97 -12.27
CA ALA A 46 -16.38 4.23 -11.35
C ALA A 46 -16.92 5.66 -11.49
N ASN A 47 -16.06 6.66 -11.68
CA ASN A 47 -16.50 8.02 -11.97
C ASN A 47 -17.23 8.10 -13.32
N SER A 48 -16.70 7.45 -14.36
CA SER A 48 -17.26 7.54 -15.71
C SER A 48 -18.56 6.76 -15.91
N PHE A 49 -18.75 5.63 -15.22
CA PHE A 49 -19.93 4.76 -15.37
C PHE A 49 -20.98 4.97 -14.28
N PHE A 50 -20.57 5.26 -13.04
CA PHE A 50 -21.47 5.40 -11.90
C PHE A 50 -21.60 6.85 -11.40
N GLY A 51 -20.87 7.81 -11.98
CA GLY A 51 -20.89 9.21 -11.55
C GLY A 51 -20.31 9.41 -10.14
N ILE A 52 -19.53 8.45 -9.63
CA ILE A 52 -18.96 8.52 -8.28
C ILE A 52 -17.77 9.48 -8.30
N PRO A 53 -17.80 10.58 -7.53
CA PRO A 53 -16.72 11.55 -7.54
C PRO A 53 -15.42 10.90 -7.03
N LYS A 54 -14.30 11.18 -7.72
CA LYS A 54 -12.95 10.69 -7.36
C LYS A 54 -12.62 10.90 -5.88
N LEU A 55 -13.07 12.03 -5.31
CA LEU A 55 -12.86 12.37 -3.90
C LEU A 55 -13.48 11.34 -2.94
N LEU A 56 -14.66 10.79 -3.28
CA LEU A 56 -15.32 9.78 -2.44
C LEU A 56 -14.53 8.47 -2.43
N MET A 57 -14.02 8.04 -3.59
CA MET A 57 -13.14 6.87 -3.68
C MET A 57 -11.85 7.09 -2.89
N ALA A 58 -11.23 8.26 -3.01
CA ALA A 58 -10.04 8.61 -2.24
C ALA A 58 -10.27 8.55 -0.72
N ILE A 59 -11.42 9.03 -0.23
CA ILE A 59 -11.80 8.93 1.18
C ILE A 59 -12.02 7.47 1.59
N LEU A 60 -12.68 6.65 0.77
CA LEU A 60 -12.89 5.23 1.04
C LEU A 60 -11.57 4.46 1.12
N TYR A 61 -10.66 4.67 0.17
CA TYR A 61 -9.34 4.05 0.21
C TYR A 61 -8.50 4.55 1.38
N GLY A 62 -8.51 5.86 1.64
CA GLY A 62 -7.81 6.46 2.77
C GLY A 62 -8.30 5.91 4.12
N THR A 63 -9.61 5.84 4.32
CA THR A 63 -10.21 5.26 5.54
C THR A 63 -9.91 3.78 5.69
N ALA A 64 -9.93 3.00 4.60
CA ALA A 64 -9.55 1.58 4.63
C ALA A 64 -8.07 1.38 5.02
N ILE A 65 -7.16 2.21 4.49
CA ILE A 65 -5.73 2.19 4.83
C ILE A 65 -5.51 2.57 6.30
N ILE A 66 -6.19 3.60 6.79
CA ILE A 66 -6.12 4.02 8.20
C ILE A 66 -6.67 2.92 9.12
N ALA A 67 -7.81 2.34 8.78
CA ALA A 67 -8.40 1.23 9.55
C ALA A 67 -7.45 0.02 9.61
N TYR A 68 -6.80 -0.33 8.50
CA TYR A 68 -5.77 -1.36 8.47
C TYR A 68 -4.58 -1.01 9.37
N GLY A 69 -4.07 0.22 9.28
CA GLY A 69 -2.96 0.71 10.10
C GLY A 69 -3.29 0.66 11.60
N LEU A 70 -4.51 1.01 11.98
CA LEU A 70 -5.00 0.94 13.36
C LEU A 70 -5.15 -0.51 13.84
N PHE A 71 -5.71 -1.39 13.00
CA PHE A 71 -5.90 -2.80 13.34
C PHE A 71 -4.56 -3.50 13.60
N PHE A 72 -3.53 -3.18 12.83
CA PHE A 72 -2.18 -3.74 12.99
C PHE A 72 -1.19 -2.81 13.72
N ARG A 73 -1.69 -1.80 14.45
CA ARG A 73 -0.86 -0.78 15.11
C ARG A 73 0.21 -1.37 16.03
N ARG A 74 -0.09 -2.45 16.76
CA ARG A 74 0.89 -3.13 17.63
C ARG A 74 2.07 -3.73 16.87
N LYS A 75 1.82 -4.26 15.66
CA LYS A 75 2.87 -4.80 14.77
C LYS A 75 3.66 -3.68 14.10
N ILE A 76 2.97 -2.61 13.69
CA ILE A 76 3.58 -1.44 13.04
C ILE A 76 4.43 -0.61 14.04
N ALA A 77 4.04 -0.55 15.31
CA ALA A 77 4.83 0.13 16.35
C ALA A 77 6.14 -0.60 16.68
N SER A 78 6.21 -1.90 16.40
CA SER A 78 7.42 -2.73 16.56
C SER A 78 8.39 -2.61 15.38
N THR A 79 8.00 -1.91 14.30
CA THR A 79 8.76 -1.77 13.07
C THR A 79 9.04 -0.28 12.80
N PRO A 80 10.01 0.06 11.93
CA PRO A 80 10.30 1.45 11.60
C PRO A 80 9.10 2.09 10.86
N TYR A 81 8.22 2.75 11.61
CA TYR A 81 6.99 3.38 11.11
C TYR A 81 7.25 4.61 10.22
N TRP A 82 8.47 5.16 10.23
CA TRP A 82 8.85 6.34 9.44
C TRP A 82 8.64 6.11 7.93
N LEU A 83 8.98 4.92 7.43
CA LEU A 83 8.79 4.54 6.01
C LEU A 83 7.32 4.53 5.61
N LEU A 84 6.47 4.05 6.51
CA LEU A 84 5.03 3.99 6.30
C LEU A 84 4.42 5.40 6.32
N LEU A 85 4.92 6.27 7.20
CA LEU A 85 4.53 7.67 7.30
C LEU A 85 4.93 8.46 6.05
N VAL A 86 6.14 8.24 5.53
CA VAL A 86 6.60 8.84 4.27
C VAL A 86 5.76 8.36 3.09
N ALA A 87 5.49 7.05 2.98
CA ALA A 87 4.61 6.51 1.94
C ALA A 87 3.20 7.12 2.02
N PHE A 88 2.64 7.24 3.21
CA PHE A 88 1.33 7.84 3.41
C PHE A 88 1.31 9.33 3.03
N GLY A 89 2.33 10.09 3.44
CA GLY A 89 2.48 11.50 3.07
C GLY A 89 2.55 11.70 1.55
N LEU A 90 3.32 10.86 0.85
CA LEU A 90 3.42 10.89 -0.61
C LEU A 90 2.09 10.55 -1.30
N PHE A 91 1.33 9.57 -0.78
CA PHE A 91 -0.01 9.27 -1.28
C PHE A 91 -0.97 10.45 -1.11
N VAL A 92 -0.99 11.08 0.07
CA VAL A 92 -1.84 12.24 0.34
C VAL A 92 -1.50 13.39 -0.60
N ILE A 93 -0.20 13.68 -0.82
CA ILE A 93 0.24 14.70 -1.77
C ILE A 93 -0.26 14.39 -3.17
N SER A 94 -0.09 13.15 -3.65
CA SER A 94 -0.58 12.72 -4.97
C SER A 94 -2.09 12.91 -5.12
N THR A 95 -2.87 12.46 -4.12
CA THR A 95 -4.34 12.58 -4.14
C THR A 95 -4.80 14.04 -4.11
N LEU A 96 -4.12 14.90 -3.36
CA LEU A 96 -4.41 16.34 -3.34
C LEU A 96 -4.16 16.98 -4.70
N VAL A 97 -3.05 16.61 -5.38
CA VAL A 97 -2.73 17.11 -6.72
C VAL A 97 -3.79 16.67 -7.74
N ASP A 98 -4.25 15.42 -7.70
CA ASP A 98 -5.34 14.91 -8.57
C ASP A 98 -6.68 15.62 -8.28
N CYS A 99 -7.02 15.83 -7.00
CA CYS A 99 -8.28 16.50 -6.63
C CYS A 99 -8.31 18.00 -6.98
N LEU A 100 -7.19 18.70 -6.80
CA LEU A 100 -7.09 20.14 -7.06
C LEU A 100 -7.14 20.48 -8.56
N SER A 101 -7.10 19.48 -9.45
CA SER A 101 -7.19 19.66 -10.91
C SER A 101 -6.25 20.76 -11.40
N LEU A 102 -5.03 20.78 -10.84
CA LEU A 102 -4.04 21.82 -11.08
C LEU A 102 -3.81 21.97 -12.60
N PRO A 103 -4.11 23.13 -13.19
CA PRO A 103 -4.04 23.30 -14.64
C PRO A 103 -2.58 23.26 -15.10
N GLY A 104 -2.24 22.28 -15.93
CA GLY A 104 -0.93 22.13 -16.56
C GLY A 104 -0.79 20.76 -17.22
N MET A 105 -0.49 20.73 -18.53
CA MET A 105 -0.47 19.48 -19.32
C MET A 105 0.71 18.53 -19.02
N GLY A 106 1.62 18.86 -18.11
CA GLY A 106 2.87 18.09 -17.92
C GLY A 106 3.37 17.98 -16.48
N THR A 107 3.70 19.09 -15.84
CA THR A 107 4.29 19.06 -14.48
C THR A 107 3.36 18.53 -13.39
N PRO A 108 2.04 18.82 -13.37
CA PRO A 108 1.14 18.30 -12.33
C PRO A 108 0.92 16.80 -12.50
N ALA A 109 0.79 16.32 -13.74
CA ALA A 109 0.62 14.90 -14.05
C ALA A 109 1.87 14.08 -13.66
N MET A 110 3.08 14.58 -13.96
CA MET A 110 4.31 13.91 -13.51
C MET A 110 4.47 13.93 -11.99
N LEU A 111 4.02 15.00 -11.32
CA LEU A 111 4.07 15.08 -9.87
C LEU A 111 3.08 14.11 -9.23
N GLU A 112 1.88 13.97 -9.80
CA GLU A 112 0.87 13.01 -9.37
C GLU A 112 1.39 11.57 -9.49
N ASP A 113 1.78 11.16 -10.69
CA ASP A 113 2.22 9.79 -10.98
C ASP A 113 3.56 9.48 -10.28
N GLY A 114 4.48 10.45 -10.25
CA GLY A 114 5.78 10.30 -9.60
C GLY A 114 5.67 10.12 -8.08
N THR A 115 4.83 10.92 -7.42
CA THR A 115 4.61 10.79 -5.96
C THR A 115 3.88 9.50 -5.60
N LYS A 116 2.91 9.06 -6.41
CA LYS A 116 2.27 7.73 -6.28
C LYS A 116 3.29 6.59 -6.37
N LEU A 117 4.18 6.63 -7.36
CA LEU A 117 5.20 5.60 -7.54
C LEU A 117 6.19 5.58 -6.37
N LEU A 118 6.67 6.74 -5.92
CA LEU A 118 7.53 6.87 -4.74
C LEU A 118 6.84 6.35 -3.46
N ALA A 119 5.53 6.58 -3.33
CA ALA A 119 4.74 6.06 -2.21
C ALA A 119 4.66 4.53 -2.24
N LEU A 120 4.36 3.94 -3.41
CA LEU A 120 4.31 2.50 -3.63
C LEU A 120 5.66 1.82 -3.38
N VAL A 121 6.77 2.42 -3.83
CA VAL A 121 8.12 1.90 -3.61
C VAL A 121 8.48 1.91 -2.13
N ASN A 122 8.22 3.00 -1.41
CA ASN A 122 8.44 3.07 0.03
C ASN A 122 7.61 2.02 0.79
N LEU A 123 6.35 1.85 0.38
CA LEU A 123 5.46 0.86 0.97
C LEU A 123 5.96 -0.57 0.71
N ALA A 124 6.42 -0.86 -0.52
CA ALA A 124 7.00 -2.15 -0.87
C ALA A 124 8.29 -2.44 -0.07
N TYR A 125 9.15 -1.43 0.11
CA TYR A 125 10.36 -1.56 0.92
C TYR A 125 10.05 -1.82 2.39
N TYR A 126 9.06 -1.11 2.96
CA TYR A 126 8.59 -1.37 4.31
C TYR A 126 8.12 -2.82 4.48
N PHE A 127 7.29 -3.32 3.56
CA PHE A 127 6.80 -4.69 3.64
C PHE A 127 7.92 -5.73 3.45
N TRP A 128 8.91 -5.46 2.60
CA TRP A 128 10.11 -6.29 2.50
C TRP A 128 10.87 -6.36 3.83
N TYR A 129 11.08 -5.22 4.50
CA TYR A 129 11.75 -5.15 5.79
C TYR A 129 11.04 -5.99 6.86
N VAL A 130 9.71 -5.87 6.95
CA VAL A 130 8.91 -6.65 7.91
C VAL A 130 8.95 -8.16 7.58
N CYS A 131 8.82 -8.52 6.30
CA CYS A 131 8.90 -9.92 5.88
C CYS A 131 10.27 -10.53 6.21
N ARG A 132 11.36 -9.80 5.96
CA ARG A 132 12.72 -10.24 6.28
C ARG A 132 12.89 -10.49 7.78
N HIS A 133 12.37 -9.60 8.62
CA HIS A 133 12.44 -9.75 10.07
C HIS A 133 11.68 -10.99 10.56
N GLU A 134 10.48 -11.24 10.03
CA GLU A 134 9.67 -12.42 10.36
C GLU A 134 10.32 -13.73 9.87
N VAL A 135 10.94 -13.73 8.69
CA VAL A 135 11.70 -14.89 8.17
C VAL A 135 12.91 -15.20 9.07
N LEU A 136 13.66 -14.19 9.50
CA LEU A 136 14.81 -14.37 10.39
C LEU A 136 14.38 -14.92 11.77
N LEU A 137 13.25 -14.44 12.30
CA LEU A 137 12.63 -14.99 13.51
C LEU A 137 12.09 -16.42 13.34
N ALA A 138 11.76 -16.84 12.12
CA ALA A 138 11.34 -18.21 11.83
C ALA A 138 12.51 -19.20 11.74
N LYS A 139 13.71 -18.70 11.42
CA LYS A 139 14.95 -19.49 11.31
C LYS A 139 15.60 -19.79 12.68
N ARG A 140 15.34 -18.97 13.70
CA ARG A 140 15.66 -19.30 15.11
C ARG A 140 14.67 -20.33 15.67
#